data_AF-A0A5A8E2D5-F1
#
_entry.id   AF-A0A5A8E2D5-F1
#
_cell.length_a   1.000
_cell.length_b   1.000
_cell.length_c   1.000
_cell.angle_alpha   90.00
_cell.angle_beta   90.00
_cell.angle_gamma   90.00
#
_symmetry.space_group_name_H-M   'P 1'
#
loop_
_entity.id
_entity.type
_entity.pdbx_description
1 polymer ?
#
loop_
_entity_poly.entity_id
_entity_poly.type
_entity_poly.pdbx_seq_one_letter_code
_entity_poly.pdbx_strand_id
1 'polypeptide(L)'
;MPAKRAAKRPRSAGAKSRDSGRGTKRSRSGARVRREFGVVFSAADKSSTVHLTPDRLTMTGGRTFRTVRTTHGLARGVWFWENII
;
A
#
# COMPACT_ATOMS: atom_id res chain seq x y z
N MET A 1 53.24 38.86 13.94
CA MET A 1 51.87 38.54 13.47
C MET A 1 51.80 38.79 11.95
N PRO A 2 51.07 37.97 11.17
CA PRO A 2 51.47 37.50 9.84
C PRO A 2 50.71 38.13 8.67
N ALA A 3 51.24 38.02 7.43
CA ALA A 3 50.48 37.74 6.20
C ALA A 3 51.47 37.65 5.00
N LYS A 4 51.92 36.44 4.62
CA LYS A 4 51.32 35.55 3.60
C LYS A 4 51.19 36.16 2.21
N ARG A 5 52.23 35.88 1.42
CA ARG A 5 52.31 35.83 -0.04
C ARG A 5 51.43 34.69 -0.58
N ALA A 6 50.68 34.89 -1.68
CA ALA A 6 50.51 33.87 -2.71
C ALA A 6 49.75 34.42 -3.94
N ALA A 7 50.20 33.91 -5.08
CA ALA A 7 49.95 34.40 -6.43
C ALA A 7 48.64 33.91 -7.08
N LYS A 8 48.33 34.59 -8.19
CA LYS A 8 47.31 34.33 -9.22
C LYS A 8 46.98 32.84 -9.47
N ARG A 9 45.68 32.53 -9.59
CA ARG A 9 45.17 31.34 -10.30
C ARG A 9 44.23 31.77 -11.44
N PRO A 10 44.31 31.14 -12.63
CA PRO A 10 43.52 31.51 -13.81
C PRO A 10 42.12 30.87 -13.80
N ARG A 11 41.22 31.49 -14.57
CA ARG A 11 39.82 31.11 -14.80
C ARG A 11 39.75 29.84 -15.67
N SER A 12 38.97 28.85 -15.24
CA SER A 12 38.55 27.73 -16.10
C SER A 12 37.05 27.47 -16.00
N ALA A 13 36.40 27.73 -17.14
CA ALA A 13 35.19 27.12 -17.68
C ALA A 13 34.23 26.41 -16.71
N GLY A 14 33.11 27.08 -16.40
CA GLY A 14 31.93 26.43 -15.83
C GLY A 14 31.34 25.45 -16.85
N ALA A 15 31.56 24.16 -16.61
CA ALA A 15 30.87 23.09 -17.30
C ALA A 15 29.38 23.13 -16.95
N LYS A 16 28.53 23.23 -17.98
CA LYS A 16 27.07 23.11 -17.87
C LYS A 16 26.73 21.71 -17.37
N SER A 17 26.39 21.60 -16.09
CA SER A 17 25.74 20.42 -15.53
C SER A 17 24.37 20.27 -16.19
N ARG A 18 24.23 19.25 -17.05
CA ARG A 18 22.93 18.79 -17.55
C ARG A 18 22.22 18.14 -16.37
N ASP A 19 21.31 18.90 -15.78
CA ASP A 19 20.31 18.38 -14.86
C ASP A 19 19.38 17.45 -15.64
N SER A 20 19.79 16.18 -15.76
CA SER A 20 18.90 15.13 -16.23
C SER A 20 17.96 14.81 -15.07
N GLY A 21 16.94 15.64 -14.91
CA GLY A 21 15.75 15.38 -14.13
C GLY A 21 15.03 14.16 -14.70
N ARG A 22 15.60 12.97 -14.46
CA ARG A 22 14.95 11.69 -14.61
C ARG A 22 13.97 11.59 -13.46
N GLY A 23 12.91 12.39 -13.55
CA GLY A 23 11.69 12.22 -12.78
C GLY A 23 11.26 10.80 -13.04
N THR A 24 11.62 9.91 -12.13
CA THR A 24 11.05 8.58 -12.06
C THR A 24 9.58 8.83 -11.85
N LYS A 25 8.82 8.83 -12.95
CA LYS A 25 7.38 8.64 -12.91
C LYS A 25 7.23 7.29 -12.23
N ARG A 26 7.12 7.32 -10.90
CA ARG A 26 6.57 6.22 -10.13
C ARG A 26 5.16 6.10 -10.69
N SER A 27 5.04 5.27 -11.71
CA SER A 27 3.79 4.65 -12.08
C SER A 27 3.38 3.92 -10.82
N ARG A 28 2.69 4.63 -9.92
CA ARG A 28 1.74 4.00 -9.04
C ARG A 28 0.70 3.49 -10.03
N SER A 29 0.95 2.29 -10.57
CA SER A 29 -0.12 1.37 -10.90
C SER A 29 -0.80 1.08 -9.56
N GLY A 30 -1.52 2.09 -9.05
CA GLY A 30 -2.67 1.87 -8.23
C GLY A 30 -3.61 1.16 -9.17
N ALA A 31 -3.44 -0.16 -9.27
CA ALA A 31 -4.57 -1.04 -9.39
C ALA A 31 -5.50 -0.56 -8.29
N ARG A 32 -6.40 0.35 -8.64
CA ARG A 32 -7.57 0.65 -7.85
C ARG A 32 -8.25 -0.70 -7.84
N VAL A 33 -7.94 -1.51 -6.84
CA VAL A 33 -8.75 -2.65 -6.45
C VAL A 33 -10.13 -2.04 -6.41
N ARG A 34 -10.95 -2.38 -7.41
CA ARG A 34 -12.32 -1.92 -7.50
C ARG A 34 -12.86 -2.18 -6.10
N ARG A 35 -13.15 -1.11 -5.34
CA ARG A 35 -13.81 -1.27 -4.04
C ARG A 35 -15.15 -1.84 -4.42
N GLU A 36 -15.27 -3.16 -4.39
CA GLU A 36 -16.53 -3.83 -4.60
C GLU A 36 -17.43 -3.33 -3.48
N PHE A 37 -18.45 -2.57 -3.89
CA PHE A 37 -19.51 -2.10 -3.02
C PHE A 37 -20.40 -3.32 -2.71
N GLY A 38 -19.97 -4.15 -1.76
CA GLY A 38 -20.67 -5.37 -1.38
C GLY A 38 -20.40 -5.77 0.07
N VAL A 39 -21.27 -6.61 0.63
CA VAL A 39 -21.05 -7.23 1.94
C VAL A 39 -20.03 -8.35 1.78
N VAL A 40 -18.84 -8.13 2.31
CA VAL A 40 -17.71 -9.11 2.26
C VAL A 40 -17.15 -9.36 3.65
N PHE A 41 -16.22 -10.32 3.79
CA PHE A 41 -15.49 -10.52 5.04
C PHE A 41 -14.62 -9.31 5.39
N SER A 42 -14.62 -8.94 6.67
CA SER A 42 -13.87 -7.80 7.18
C SER A 42 -12.40 -8.18 7.34
N ALA A 43 -11.52 -7.42 6.69
CA ALA A 43 -10.08 -7.54 6.91
C ALA A 43 -9.64 -6.93 8.25
N ALA A 44 -10.46 -6.03 8.81
CA ALA A 44 -10.20 -5.35 10.08
C ALA A 44 -10.75 -6.13 11.29
N ASP A 45 -11.81 -6.92 11.10
CA ASP A 45 -12.44 -7.74 12.13
C ASP A 45 -12.29 -9.23 11.79
N LYS A 46 -11.04 -9.69 11.82
CA LYS A 46 -10.66 -11.09 11.66
C LYS A 46 -9.56 -11.46 12.63
N SER A 47 -9.48 -12.74 12.99
CA SER A 47 -8.31 -13.24 13.71
C SER A 47 -7.02 -13.05 12.89
N SER A 48 -5.89 -12.84 13.55
CA SER A 48 -4.61 -12.54 12.90
C SER A 48 -4.13 -13.65 11.97
N THR A 49 -4.43 -14.91 12.30
CA THR A 49 -4.02 -16.09 11.52
C THR A 49 -5.01 -16.49 10.44
N VAL A 50 -6.08 -15.72 10.22
CA VAL A 50 -7.04 -15.96 9.15
C VAL A 50 -6.53 -15.33 7.86
N HIS A 51 -6.55 -16.08 6.76
CA HIS A 51 -6.22 -15.55 5.45
C HIS A 51 -7.49 -15.39 4.62
N LEU A 52 -7.62 -14.24 3.94
CA LEU A 52 -8.73 -13.94 3.04
C LEU A 52 -8.19 -13.84 1.62
N THR A 53 -8.96 -14.32 0.65
CA THR A 53 -8.72 -14.06 -0.77
C THR A 53 -8.83 -12.55 -1.07
N PRO A 54 -8.24 -12.05 -2.17
CA PRO A 54 -8.29 -10.63 -2.51
C PRO A 54 -9.70 -10.06 -2.65
N ASP A 55 -10.66 -10.87 -3.11
CA ASP A 55 -12.09 -10.51 -3.21
C ASP A 55 -12.81 -10.48 -1.84
N ARG A 56 -12.17 -10.99 -0.78
CA ARG A 56 -12.71 -11.10 0.58
C ARG A 56 -13.98 -11.95 0.69
N LEU A 57 -14.16 -12.92 -0.20
CA LEU A 57 -15.29 -13.87 -0.19
C LEU A 57 -14.90 -15.29 0.24
N THR A 58 -13.62 -15.62 0.25
CA THR A 58 -13.12 -16.90 0.72
C THR A 58 -12.18 -16.70 1.90
N MET A 59 -12.32 -17.57 2.90
CA MET A 59 -11.48 -17.61 4.08
C MET A 59 -10.76 -18.96 4.16
N THR A 60 -9.46 -18.95 4.41
CA THR A 60 -8.71 -20.14 4.79
C THR A 60 -8.26 -20.05 6.25
N GLY A 61 -8.45 -21.16 6.98
CA GLY A 61 -8.17 -21.29 8.40
C GLY A 61 -6.96 -22.18 8.69
N GLY A 62 -6.38 -22.01 9.88
CA GLY A 62 -5.33 -22.86 10.41
C GLY A 62 -5.87 -24.01 11.27
N ARG A 63 -4.96 -24.70 11.99
CA ARG A 63 -5.22 -25.93 12.77
C ARG A 63 -6.22 -25.82 13.93
N THR A 64 -6.62 -24.61 14.31
CA THR A 64 -7.49 -24.33 15.46
C THR A 64 -8.67 -23.47 15.05
N PHE A 65 -9.75 -23.48 15.82
CA PHE A 65 -10.90 -22.60 15.58
C PHE A 65 -10.51 -21.12 15.53
N ARG A 66 -11.04 -20.43 14.53
CA ARG A 66 -10.82 -19.01 14.24
C ARG A 66 -12.10 -18.39 13.68
N THR A 67 -12.18 -17.07 13.73
CA THR A 67 -13.38 -16.32 13.34
C THR A 67 -13.02 -15.09 12.50
N VAL A 68 -13.98 -14.69 11.68
CA VAL A 68 -14.02 -13.43 10.92
C VAL A 68 -15.47 -12.93 10.92
N ARG A 69 -15.67 -11.63 10.94
CA ARG A 69 -17.00 -11.02 10.73
C ARG A 69 -17.13 -10.48 9.33
N THR A 70 -18.36 -10.39 8.85
CA THR A 70 -18.68 -9.60 7.67
C THR A 70 -18.55 -8.11 7.97
N THR A 71 -18.43 -7.31 6.92
CA THR A 71 -18.36 -5.84 7.00
C THR A 71 -19.64 -5.17 7.50
N HIS A 72 -20.76 -5.90 7.55
CA HIS A 72 -22.07 -5.38 7.91
C HIS A 72 -22.71 -6.23 9.00
N GLY A 73 -23.31 -5.55 9.99
CA GLY A 73 -24.16 -6.17 11.00
C GLY A 73 -25.63 -6.12 10.58
N LEU A 74 -26.39 -7.10 11.03
CA LEU A 74 -27.83 -7.19 10.80
C LEU A 74 -28.55 -6.72 12.07
N ALA A 75 -29.43 -5.73 11.96
CA ALA A 75 -30.11 -5.13 13.12
C ALA A 75 -31.61 -5.43 13.20
N ARG A 76 -32.30 -5.54 12.06
CA ARG A 76 -33.75 -5.78 11.98
C ARG A 76 -34.12 -6.41 10.63
N GLY A 77 -35.25 -7.11 10.55
CA GLY A 77 -35.73 -7.76 9.34
C GLY A 77 -35.21 -9.19 9.14
N VAL A 78 -35.55 -9.79 7.99
CA VAL A 78 -35.13 -11.13 7.60
C VAL A 78 -33.99 -11.01 6.60
N TRP A 79 -32.94 -11.81 6.79
CA TRP A 79 -31.73 -11.79 5.98
C TRP A 79 -31.35 -13.20 5.58
N PHE A 80 -30.64 -13.32 4.47
CA PHE A 80 -30.22 -14.59 3.91
C PHE A 80 -28.78 -14.50 3.41
N TRP A 81 -28.03 -15.57 3.60
CA TRP A 81 -26.71 -15.79 3.01
C TRP A 81 -26.43 -17.29 2.95
N GLU A 82 -25.50 -17.67 2.07
CA GLU A 82 -25.05 -19.05 1.91
C GLU A 82 -23.55 -19.14 2.20
N ASN A 83 -23.10 -20.31 2.66
CA ASN A 83 -21.69 -20.62 2.79
C ASN A 83 -21.39 -21.81 1.89
N ILE A 84 -20.43 -21.64 0.98
CA ILE A 84 -19.89 -22.71 0.16
C ILE A 84 -18.60 -23.18 0.84
N ILE A 85 -18.50 -24.50 1.07
CA ILE A 85 -17.37 -25.15 1.75
C ILE A 85 -16.54 -25.90 0.72
#